data_AF-A0A4Q2QRL6-F1
#
_entry.id   AF-A0A4Q2QRL6-F1
#
_cell.length_a   1.000
_cell.length_b   1.000
_cell.length_c   1.000
_cell.angle_alpha   90.00
_cell.angle_beta   90.00
_cell.angle_gamma   90.00
#
_symmetry.space_group_name_H-M   'P 1'
#
loop_
_entity.id
_entity.type
_entity.pdbx_description
1 polymer ?
#
loop_
_entity_poly.entity_id
_entity_poly.type
_entity_poly.pdbx_seq_one_letter_code
_entity_poly.pdbx_strand_id
1 'polypeptide(L)'
;WLQRLDDSLPLAATGLSRTLTRTFQEHVYVTPSGMLSLPHFQFIYALMGAERILFSVDYPYQTLDGVKTFIDSLPVNKAEKEAIAFRNAERLLGITA
;
A
#
# COMPACT_ATOMS: atom_id res chain seq x y z
N TRP A 1 1.30 -12.49 -7.39
CA TRP A 1 0.80 -13.41 -6.34
C TRP A 1 -0.73 -13.38 -6.24
N LEU A 2 -1.39 -12.21 -6.14
CA LEU A 2 -2.87 -12.15 -6.08
C LEU A 2 -3.59 -12.80 -7.28
N GLN A 3 -3.04 -12.67 -8.50
CA GLN A 3 -3.58 -13.38 -9.67
C GLN A 3 -3.73 -14.89 -9.44
N ARG A 4 -2.76 -15.54 -8.76
CA ARG A 4 -2.83 -16.97 -8.47
C ARG A 4 -4.03 -17.29 -7.56
N LEU A 5 -4.39 -16.39 -6.64
CA LEU A 5 -5.57 -16.57 -5.80
C LEU A 5 -6.85 -16.52 -6.64
N ASP A 6 -6.94 -15.58 -7.58
CA ASP A 6 -8.08 -15.50 -8.50
C ASP A 6 -8.16 -16.74 -9.41
N ASP A 7 -7.03 -17.24 -9.91
CA ASP A 7 -6.96 -18.45 -10.72
C ASP A 7 -7.36 -19.71 -9.92
N SER A 8 -6.98 -19.77 -8.64
CA SER A 8 -7.24 -20.93 -7.76
C SER A 8 -8.63 -20.90 -7.14
N LEU A 9 -9.23 -19.72 -7.00
CA LEU A 9 -10.52 -19.47 -6.36
C LEU A 9 -11.40 -18.57 -7.25
N PRO A 10 -11.80 -19.05 -8.44
CA PRO A 10 -12.60 -18.26 -9.37
C PRO A 10 -14.00 -17.99 -8.79
N LEU A 11 -14.67 -16.95 -9.29
CA LEU A 11 -16.00 -16.54 -8.82
C LEU A 11 -17.04 -17.67 -8.90
N ALA A 12 -16.98 -18.49 -9.95
CA ALA A 12 -17.88 -19.64 -10.11
C ALA A 12 -17.71 -20.69 -9.00
N ALA A 13 -16.51 -20.84 -8.44
CA ALA A 13 -16.23 -21.79 -7.36
C ALA A 13 -16.55 -21.20 -5.98
N THR A 14 -16.35 -19.89 -5.80
CA THR A 14 -16.51 -19.23 -4.50
C THR A 14 -17.90 -18.63 -4.26
N GLY A 15 -18.65 -18.34 -5.33
CA GLY A 15 -19.93 -17.60 -5.26
C GLY A 15 -19.77 -16.12 -4.91
N LEU A 16 -18.55 -15.58 -4.89
CA LEU A 16 -18.29 -14.18 -4.56
C LEU A 16 -18.70 -13.25 -5.71
N SER A 17 -19.08 -12.01 -5.37
CA SER A 17 -19.44 -10.98 -6.36
C SER A 17 -18.24 -10.29 -7.03
N ARG A 18 -17.03 -10.53 -6.53
CA ARG A 18 -15.78 -9.90 -6.99
C ARG A 18 -14.58 -10.77 -6.64
N THR A 19 -13.50 -10.60 -7.40
CA THR A 19 -12.29 -11.42 -7.22
C THR A 19 -11.57 -11.08 -5.91
N LEU A 20 -10.67 -11.96 -5.49
CA LEU A 20 -9.86 -11.72 -4.29
C LEU A 20 -8.92 -10.54 -4.52
N THR A 21 -8.33 -10.42 -5.72
CA THR A 21 -7.53 -9.24 -6.09
C THR A 21 -8.33 -7.94 -5.94
N ARG A 22 -9.55 -7.90 -6.50
CA ARG A 22 -10.39 -6.70 -6.42
C ARG A 22 -10.78 -6.37 -4.98
N THR A 23 -11.13 -7.40 -4.21
CA THR A 23 -11.45 -7.23 -2.78
C THR A 23 -10.27 -6.64 -2.03
N PHE A 24 -9.06 -7.15 -2.26
CA PHE A 24 -7.84 -6.67 -1.64
C PHE A 24 -7.54 -5.21 -2.02
N GLN A 25 -7.58 -4.87 -3.30
CA GLN A 25 -7.36 -3.51 -3.80
C GLN A 25 -8.38 -2.49 -3.27
N GLU A 26 -9.62 -2.92 -3.00
CA GLU A 26 -10.69 -2.03 -2.53
C GLU A 26 -10.74 -1.90 -1.00
N HIS A 27 -10.31 -2.92 -0.25
CA HIS A 27 -10.57 -3.02 1.20
C HIS A 27 -9.31 -3.11 2.06
N VAL A 28 -8.13 -3.27 1.47
CA VAL A 28 -6.87 -3.41 2.20
C VAL A 28 -5.98 -2.20 1.96
N TYR A 29 -5.38 -1.72 3.05
CA TYR A 29 -4.28 -0.79 3.03
C TYR A 29 -2.99 -1.53 3.37
N VAL A 30 -1.88 -1.09 2.80
CA VAL A 30 -0.56 -1.68 2.99
C VAL A 30 0.42 -0.60 3.45
N THR A 31 1.43 -0.99 4.23
CA THR A 31 2.46 -0.08 4.68
C THR A 31 3.85 -0.58 4.25
N PRO A 32 4.81 0.31 3.95
CA PRO A 32 6.17 -0.07 3.57
C PRO A 32 7.05 -0.34 4.80
N SER A 33 6.47 -0.44 5.99
CA SER A 33 7.17 -0.64 7.26
C SER A 33 8.26 -1.69 7.16
N GLY A 34 9.48 -1.36 7.59
CA GLY A 34 10.63 -2.26 7.51
C GLY A 34 11.12 -2.62 6.10
N MET A 35 10.47 -2.13 5.03
CA MET A 35 10.74 -2.47 3.63
C MET A 35 10.92 -1.21 2.77
N LEU A 36 11.87 -0.35 3.15
CA LEU A 36 12.21 0.91 2.44
C LEU A 36 13.06 0.67 1.18
N SER A 37 12.54 -0.11 0.22
CA SER A 37 13.22 -0.36 -1.06
C SER A 37 12.35 0.06 -2.25
N LEU A 38 12.99 0.65 -3.26
CA LEU A 38 12.28 1.10 -4.46
C LEU A 38 11.62 -0.06 -5.25
N PRO A 39 12.25 -1.24 -5.41
CA PRO A 39 11.60 -2.37 -6.09
C PRO A 39 10.34 -2.85 -5.37
N HIS A 40 10.34 -2.91 -4.03
CA HIS A 40 9.15 -3.29 -3.27
C HIS A 40 8.05 -2.24 -3.42
N PHE A 41 8.41 -0.95 -3.35
CA PHE A 41 7.48 0.13 -3.60
C PHE A 41 6.85 0.03 -4.99
N GLN A 42 7.64 -0.14 -6.05
CA GLN A 42 7.14 -0.21 -7.42
C GLN A 42 6.16 -1.36 -7.60
N PHE A 43 6.44 -2.53 -7.03
CA PHE A 43 5.54 -3.68 -7.07
C PHE A 43 4.20 -3.37 -6.39
N ILE A 44 4.24 -2.84 -5.16
CA ILE A 44 3.03 -2.54 -4.39
C ILE A 44 2.25 -1.41 -5.05
N TYR A 45 2.93 -0.35 -5.51
CA TYR A 45 2.32 0.78 -6.19
C TYR A 45 1.61 0.36 -7.48
N ALA A 46 2.25 -0.48 -8.31
CA ALA A 46 1.63 -0.99 -9.53
C ALA A 46 0.39 -1.86 -9.23
N LEU A 47 0.36 -2.56 -8.09
CA LEU A 47 -0.72 -3.44 -7.70
C LEU A 47 -1.88 -2.71 -7.00
N MET A 48 -1.58 -1.75 -6.13
CA MET A 48 -2.52 -1.16 -5.18
C MET A 48 -2.85 0.31 -5.45
N GLY A 49 -1.97 1.02 -6.17
CA GLY A 49 -2.04 2.48 -6.33
C GLY A 49 -1.65 3.25 -5.06
N ALA A 50 -1.32 4.54 -5.22
CA ALA A 50 -0.89 5.39 -4.11
C ALA A 50 -1.94 5.50 -2.98
N GLU A 51 -3.24 5.50 -3.30
CA GLU A 51 -4.32 5.73 -2.33
C GLU A 51 -4.47 4.62 -1.27
N ARG A 52 -3.89 3.45 -1.52
CA ARG A 52 -3.93 2.27 -0.64
C ARG A 52 -2.64 2.05 0.15
N ILE A 53 -1.65 2.92 -0.02
CA ILE A 53 -0.36 2.81 0.67
C ILE A 53 -0.35 3.84 1.81
N LEU A 54 -0.08 3.38 3.03
CA LEU A 54 0.10 4.23 4.21
C LEU A 54 1.55 4.21 4.64
N PHE A 55 2.03 5.33 5.13
CA PHE A 55 3.34 5.42 5.75
C PHE A 55 3.35 4.79 7.17
N SER A 56 4.38 3.99 7.46
CA SER A 56 4.70 3.50 8.80
C SER A 56 6.18 3.10 8.88
N VAL A 57 6.70 2.95 10.10
CA VAL A 57 8.14 2.76 10.36
C VAL A 57 8.49 1.63 11.33
N ASP A 58 7.53 0.92 11.92
CA ASP A 58 7.75 -0.16 12.91
C ASP A 58 8.72 0.20 14.05
N TYR A 59 8.62 1.42 14.58
CA TYR A 59 9.35 1.78 15.79
C TYR A 59 8.83 0.93 16.98
N PRO A 60 9.71 0.42 17.86
CA PRO A 60 11.15 0.63 17.96
C PRO A 60 12.02 -0.42 17.25
N TYR A 61 11.43 -1.29 16.45
CA TYR A 61 12.14 -2.43 15.84
C TYR A 61 13.00 -2.00 14.64
N GLN A 62 12.61 -0.97 13.91
CA GLN A 62 13.36 -0.41 12.78
C GLN A 62 13.80 1.04 13.06
N THR A 63 14.92 1.45 12.46
CA THR A 63 15.41 2.83 12.54
C THR A 63 14.57 3.79 11.70
N LEU A 64 14.49 5.05 12.13
CA LEU A 64 13.90 6.15 11.37
C LEU A 64 14.85 6.71 10.29
N ASP A 65 16.10 6.23 10.24
CA ASP A 65 17.09 6.69 9.29
C ASP A 65 16.69 6.40 7.84
N GLY A 66 16.86 7.38 6.96
CA GLY A 66 16.59 7.24 5.52
C GLY A 66 15.11 7.24 5.15
N VAL A 67 14.19 7.31 6.12
CA VAL A 67 12.75 7.27 5.87
C VAL A 67 12.26 8.47 5.06
N LYS A 68 12.66 9.68 5.47
CA LYS A 68 12.33 10.91 4.72
C LYS A 68 12.90 10.85 3.31
N THR A 69 14.17 10.45 3.19
CA THR A 69 14.86 10.28 1.90
C THR A 69 14.13 9.30 1.00
N PHE A 70 13.63 8.19 1.55
CA PHE A 70 12.86 7.21 0.80
C PHE A 70 11.59 7.81 0.21
N ILE A 71 10.76 8.49 1.01
CA ILE A 71 9.54 9.16 0.54
C ILE A 71 9.86 10.22 -0.52
N ASP A 72 10.90 11.03 -0.29
CA ASP A 72 11.34 12.06 -1.24
C ASP A 72 11.81 11.45 -2.57
N SER A 73 12.40 10.25 -2.54
CA SER A 73 12.91 9.55 -3.72
C SER A 73 11.84 8.82 -4.55
N LEU A 74 10.61 8.65 -4.04
CA LEU A 74 9.58 7.89 -4.73
C LEU A 74 9.28 8.50 -6.11
N PRO A 75 9.20 7.69 -7.18
CA PRO A 75 8.97 8.15 -8.55
C PRO A 75 7.47 8.40 -8.81
N VAL A 76 6.83 9.16 -7.93
CA VAL A 76 5.41 9.52 -7.99
C VAL A 76 5.25 11.02 -7.84
N ASN A 77 4.08 11.55 -8.21
CA ASN A 77 3.86 12.99 -8.16
C ASN A 77 3.74 13.50 -6.70
N LYS A 78 3.76 14.82 -6.52
CA LYS A 78 3.70 15.43 -5.18
C LYS A 78 2.44 15.04 -4.39
N ALA A 79 1.28 15.00 -5.03
CA ALA A 79 0.03 14.65 -4.37
C ALA A 79 0.03 13.19 -3.90
N GLU A 80 0.61 12.29 -4.67
CA GLU A 80 0.78 10.88 -4.28
C GLU A 80 1.78 10.72 -3.13
N LYS A 81 2.88 11.50 -3.12
CA LYS A 81 3.81 11.51 -1.96
C LYS A 81 3.10 11.95 -0.68
N GLU A 82 2.29 13.02 -0.74
CA GLU A 82 1.49 13.48 0.40
C GLU A 82 0.43 12.45 0.81
N ALA A 83 -0.20 11.79 -0.15
CA ALA A 83 -1.16 10.71 0.09
C ALA A 83 -0.53 9.58 0.91
N ILE A 84 0.61 9.08 0.45
CA ILE A 84 1.36 8.02 1.11
C ILE A 84 1.86 8.47 2.48
N ALA A 85 2.44 9.67 2.57
CA ALA A 85 3.08 10.17 3.78
C ALA A 85 2.07 10.43 4.91
N PHE A 86 0.86 10.91 4.62
CA PHE A 86 -0.13 11.22 5.66
C PHE A 86 -1.60 11.24 5.22
N ARG A 87 -1.97 11.74 4.03
CA ARG A 87 -3.40 11.97 3.71
C ARG A 87 -4.24 10.69 3.68
N ASN A 88 -3.66 9.56 3.27
CA ASN A 88 -4.38 8.28 3.28
C ASN A 88 -4.68 7.83 4.71
N ALA A 89 -3.75 8.06 5.65
CA ALA A 89 -3.95 7.74 7.07
C ALA A 89 -4.99 8.67 7.70
N GLU A 90 -4.94 9.97 7.40
CA GLU A 90 -5.97 10.94 7.81
C GLU A 90 -7.37 10.48 7.38
N ARG A 91 -7.53 10.11 6.11
CA ARG A 91 -8.81 9.65 5.56
C ARG A 91 -9.27 8.32 6.16
N LEU A 92 -8.37 7.36 6.33
CA LEU A 92 -8.72 6.03 6.86
C LEU A 92 -9.08 6.07 8.35
N LEU A 93 -8.28 6.80 9.14
CA LEU A 93 -8.36 6.79 10.59
C LEU A 93 -9.20 7.96 11.15
N GLY A 94 -9.62 8.90 10.31
CA GLY A 94 -10.38 10.08 10.74
C GLY A 94 -9.57 11.03 11.60
N ILE A 95 -8.26 11.15 11.33
CA ILE A 95 -7.33 12.00 12.07
C ILE A 95 -6.91 13.21 11.24
N THR A 96 -6.41 14.26 11.89
CA THR A 96 -5.83 15.45 11.24
C THR A 96 -4.42 15.64 11.78
N ALA A 97 -3.45 15.81 10.88
CA ALA A 97 -2.06 16.10 11.23
C ALA A 97 -1.85 17.54 11.72
#